data_AF-A0A1H6YNF2-F1
#
_entry.id   AF-A0A1H6YNF2-F1
#
_cell.length_a   1.000
_cell.length_b   1.000
_cell.length_c   1.000
_cell.angle_alpha   90.00
_cell.angle_beta   90.00
_cell.angle_gamma   90.00
#
_symmetry.space_group_name_H-M   'P 1'
#
loop_
_entity.id
_entity.type
_entity.pdbx_description
1 polymer ?
#
loop_
_entity_poly.entity_id
_entity_poly.type
_entity_poly.pdbx_seq_one_letter_code
_entity_poly.pdbx_strand_id
1 'polypeptide(L)'
;MPALSKNDLTLLQLRGIEVESGPSGTRYVFSLTGLFWLFNHLREKPARSRKQRLSIRLLKELVSASIRPEWRQLRVKAMALPVYSENHYQLAIYLNGSPPLMLHILDLRREIESQVPFLEHSSFLAPAEDTEVVWKISEEERKQLVAGKYLAFGEVDQPSVPG
;
A
#
# COMPACT_ATOMS: atom_id res chain seq x y z
N MET A 1 18.85 -3.95 -19.03
CA MET A 1 17.90 -3.90 -17.89
C MET A 1 16.48 -4.11 -18.42
N PRO A 2 15.61 -4.89 -17.76
CA PRO A 2 14.24 -5.03 -18.24
C PRO A 2 13.51 -3.68 -18.09
N ALA A 3 13.05 -3.10 -19.21
CA ALA A 3 12.15 -1.96 -19.21
C ALA A 3 10.69 -2.42 -19.06
N LEU A 4 9.83 -1.56 -18.55
CA LEU A 4 8.37 -1.77 -18.56
C LEU A 4 7.87 -1.53 -19.99
N SER A 5 7.15 -2.51 -20.55
CA SER A 5 6.47 -2.34 -21.83
C SER A 5 5.20 -1.48 -21.65
N LYS A 6 4.63 -0.96 -22.76
CA LYS A 6 3.32 -0.29 -22.72
C LYS A 6 2.24 -1.18 -22.10
N ASN A 7 2.27 -2.47 -22.42
CA ASN A 7 1.34 -3.46 -21.86
C ASN A 7 1.55 -3.64 -20.35
N ASP A 8 2.80 -3.65 -19.87
CA ASP A 8 3.10 -3.71 -18.44
C ASP A 8 2.50 -2.50 -17.71
N LEU A 9 2.64 -1.30 -18.28
CA LEU A 9 2.08 -0.07 -17.71
C LEU A 9 0.55 -0.12 -17.64
N THR A 10 -0.12 -0.58 -18.70
CA THR A 10 -1.58 -0.77 -18.71
C THR A 10 -2.04 -1.76 -17.64
N LEU A 11 -1.35 -2.90 -17.50
CA LEU A 11 -1.68 -3.92 -16.50
C LEU A 11 -1.39 -3.46 -15.06
N LEU A 12 -0.36 -2.63 -14.86
CA LEU A 12 -0.11 -1.98 -13.56
C LEU A 12 -1.23 -0.99 -13.23
N GLN A 13 -1.66 -0.18 -14.20
CA GLN A 13 -2.74 0.78 -14.01
C GLN A 13 -4.05 0.09 -13.64
N LEU A 14 -4.39 -1.03 -14.28
CA LEU A 14 -5.54 -1.87 -13.91
C LEU A 14 -5.43 -2.44 -12.49
N ARG A 15 -4.20 -2.63 -11.99
CA ARG A 15 -3.94 -3.01 -10.59
C ARG A 15 -3.86 -1.82 -9.65
N GLY A 16 -4.16 -0.59 -10.10
CA GLY A 16 -4.11 0.61 -9.28
C GLY A 16 -2.68 1.09 -8.98
N ILE A 17 -1.74 0.83 -9.90
CA ILE A 17 -0.34 1.26 -9.79
C ILE A 17 -0.03 2.11 -11.02
N GLU A 18 0.19 3.40 -10.82
CA GLU A 18 0.60 4.33 -11.88
C GLU A 18 2.11 4.59 -11.78
N VAL A 19 2.77 4.68 -12.93
CA VAL A 19 4.20 4.97 -13.05
C VAL A 19 4.37 6.26 -13.82
N GLU A 20 4.85 7.29 -13.15
CA GLU A 20 5.12 8.61 -13.71
C GLU A 20 6.63 8.79 -13.83
N SER A 21 7.16 8.84 -15.05
CA SER A 21 8.58 9.12 -15.29
C SER A 21 8.75 10.59 -15.65
N GLY A 22 9.56 11.31 -14.86
CA GLY A 22 9.81 12.73 -15.04
C GLY A 22 11.31 13.07 -14.99
N PRO A 23 11.67 14.34 -15.27
CA PRO A 23 13.05 14.80 -15.23
C PRO A 23 13.68 14.72 -13.83
N SER A 24 12.86 14.66 -12.78
CA SER A 24 13.28 14.58 -11.38
C SER A 24 13.36 13.15 -10.82
N GLY A 25 13.10 12.13 -11.65
CA GLY A 25 13.10 10.74 -11.21
C GLY A 25 11.82 9.98 -11.58
N THR A 26 11.62 8.84 -10.94
CA THR A 26 10.42 8.00 -11.15
C THR A 26 9.49 8.10 -9.94
N ARG A 27 8.21 8.36 -10.20
CA ARG A 27 7.18 8.43 -9.19
C ARG A 27 6.21 7.28 -9.37
N TYR A 28 5.99 6.53 -8.29
CA TYR A 28 5.05 5.41 -8.25
C TYR A 28 3.86 5.78 -7.39
N VAL A 29 2.66 5.78 -7.98
CA VAL A 29 1.42 6.16 -7.32
C VAL A 29 0.56 4.92 -7.16
N PHE A 30 0.28 4.54 -5.91
CA PHE A 30 -0.55 3.38 -5.57
C PHE A 30 -1.93 3.86 -5.12
N SER A 31 -3.00 3.25 -5.63
CA SER A 31 -4.32 3.31 -4.99
C SER A 31 -4.46 2.23 -3.91
N LEU A 32 -5.61 2.16 -3.23
CA LEU A 32 -5.90 1.07 -2.31
C LEU A 32 -5.81 -0.32 -2.98
N THR A 33 -6.23 -0.42 -4.24
CA THR A 33 -6.04 -1.62 -5.07
C THR A 33 -4.57 -1.94 -5.25
N GLY A 34 -3.75 -0.94 -5.59
CA GLY A 34 -2.30 -1.13 -5.77
C GLY A 34 -1.61 -1.60 -4.49
N LEU A 35 -2.00 -1.04 -3.34
CA LEU A 35 -1.51 -1.47 -2.03
C LEU A 35 -1.91 -2.92 -1.74
N PHE A 36 -3.13 -3.33 -2.08
CA PHE A 36 -3.57 -4.71 -1.87
C PHE A 36 -2.71 -5.71 -2.65
N TRP A 37 -2.45 -5.43 -3.93
CA TRP A 37 -1.55 -6.23 -4.77
C TRP A 37 -0.14 -6.27 -4.19
N LEU A 38 0.42 -5.12 -3.83
CA LEU A 38 1.77 -5.00 -3.30
C LEU A 38 1.93 -5.78 -2.00
N PHE A 39 1.07 -5.55 -1.01
CA PHE A 39 1.21 -6.15 0.32
C PHE A 39 0.99 -7.67 0.27
N ASN A 40 -0.01 -8.16 -0.48
CA ASN A 40 -0.21 -9.61 -0.60
C ASN A 40 0.97 -10.28 -1.33
N HIS A 41 1.44 -9.70 -2.43
CA HIS A 41 2.58 -10.25 -3.16
C HIS A 41 3.88 -10.27 -2.33
N LEU A 42 4.10 -9.25 -1.51
CA LEU A 42 5.26 -9.23 -0.61
C LEU A 42 5.13 -10.24 0.53
N ARG A 43 3.92 -10.52 1.01
CA ARG A 43 3.65 -11.51 2.06
C ARG A 43 3.99 -12.94 1.63
N GLU A 44 3.83 -13.26 0.36
CA GLU A 44 4.17 -14.58 -0.19
C GLU A 44 5.68 -14.85 -0.25
N LYS A 45 6.49 -13.80 -0.14
CA LYS A 45 7.93 -13.94 -0.23
C LYS A 45 8.50 -14.36 1.11
N PRO A 46 9.50 -15.25 1.11
CA PRO A 46 10.19 -15.60 2.35
C PRO A 46 10.77 -14.33 2.98
N ALA A 47 10.67 -14.23 4.31
CA ALA A 47 11.24 -13.12 5.07
C ALA A 47 12.74 -13.02 4.75
N ARG A 48 13.12 -12.02 3.97
CA ARG A 48 14.52 -11.79 3.62
C ARG A 48 15.17 -10.98 4.72
N SER A 49 16.42 -11.28 5.03
CA SER A 49 17.24 -10.50 5.96
C SER A 49 17.46 -9.04 5.51
N ARG A 50 17.20 -8.73 4.24
CA ARG A 50 17.35 -7.40 3.64
C ARG A 50 16.04 -6.90 3.04
N LYS A 51 15.71 -5.63 3.28
CA LYS A 51 14.58 -4.93 2.66
C LYS A 51 14.59 -5.12 1.14
N GLN A 52 13.45 -5.50 0.55
CA GLN A 52 13.34 -5.57 -0.90
C GLN A 52 13.37 -4.14 -1.46
N ARG A 53 13.93 -3.92 -2.65
CA ARG A 53 13.82 -2.64 -3.35
C ARG A 53 12.61 -2.63 -4.28
N LEU A 54 11.86 -1.52 -4.32
CA LEU A 54 10.89 -1.28 -5.38
C LEU A 54 11.67 -1.17 -6.70
N SER A 55 11.48 -2.15 -7.58
CA SER A 55 12.28 -2.33 -8.78
C SER A 55 11.37 -2.72 -9.94
N ILE A 56 11.85 -2.50 -11.18
CA ILE A 56 11.12 -2.92 -12.38
C ILE A 56 10.80 -4.42 -12.33
N ARG A 57 11.70 -5.24 -11.77
CA ARG A 57 11.43 -6.67 -11.55
C ARG A 57 10.21 -6.90 -10.64
N LEU A 58 10.12 -6.20 -9.51
CA LEU A 58 8.96 -6.31 -8.62
C LEU A 58 7.67 -5.88 -9.35
N LEU A 59 7.72 -4.81 -10.15
CA LEU A 59 6.57 -4.37 -10.93
C LEU A 59 6.15 -5.42 -11.96
N LYS A 60 7.11 -6.04 -12.67
CA LYS A 60 6.81 -7.15 -13.58
C LYS A 60 6.23 -8.37 -12.86
N GLU A 61 6.73 -8.68 -11.66
CA GLU A 61 6.15 -9.74 -10.83
C GLU A 61 4.70 -9.39 -10.43
N LEU A 62 4.41 -8.13 -10.08
CA LEU A 62 3.05 -7.67 -9.82
C LEU A 62 2.19 -7.76 -11.09
N VAL A 63 2.74 -7.46 -12.26
CA VAL A 63 2.05 -7.61 -13.56
C VAL A 63 1.62 -9.05 -13.83
N SER A 64 2.45 -10.02 -13.45
CA SER A 64 2.16 -11.44 -13.66
C SER A 64 1.49 -12.14 -12.47
N ALA A 65 1.34 -11.45 -11.33
CA ALA A 65 0.74 -12.04 -10.14
C ALA A 65 -0.73 -12.36 -10.37
N SER A 66 -1.20 -13.48 -9.84
CA SER A 66 -2.62 -13.82 -9.76
C SER A 66 -3.06 -13.83 -8.30
N ILE A 67 -4.33 -13.51 -8.05
CA ILE A 67 -4.92 -13.65 -6.73
C ILE A 67 -4.87 -15.12 -6.34
N ARG A 68 -4.48 -15.41 -5.11
CA ARG A 68 -4.45 -16.77 -4.54
C ARG A 68 -5.44 -16.90 -3.38
N PRO A 69 -5.92 -18.12 -3.07
CA PRO A 69 -6.87 -18.34 -1.96
C PRO A 69 -6.39 -17.81 -0.61
N GLU A 70 -5.07 -17.82 -0.37
CA GLU A 70 -4.45 -17.31 0.84
C GLU A 70 -4.36 -15.77 0.90
N TRP A 71 -4.71 -15.05 -0.17
CA TRP A 71 -4.68 -13.59 -0.16
C TRP A 71 -5.65 -13.04 0.87
N ARG A 72 -5.22 -11.99 1.55
CA ARG A 72 -5.96 -11.41 2.66
C ARG A 72 -6.41 -10.02 2.29
N GLN A 73 -7.57 -9.65 2.81
CA GLN A 73 -8.09 -8.30 2.73
C GLN A 73 -7.06 -7.30 3.28
N LEU A 74 -6.77 -6.26 2.50
CA LEU A 74 -6.02 -5.10 2.96
C LEU A 74 -6.94 -4.26 3.84
N ARG A 75 -6.41 -3.83 4.99
CA ARG A 75 -7.07 -2.94 5.92
C ARG A 75 -6.22 -1.70 6.17
N VAL A 76 -6.89 -0.56 6.19
CA VAL A 76 -6.28 0.72 6.56
C VAL A 76 -7.12 1.39 7.63
N LYS A 77 -6.47 1.95 8.63
CA LYS A 77 -7.11 2.76 9.68
C LYS A 77 -6.29 3.99 9.97
N ALA A 78 -6.97 5.11 10.22
CA ALA A 78 -6.39 6.27 10.86
C ALA A 78 -6.69 6.24 12.36
N MET A 79 -5.66 6.41 13.17
CA MET A 79 -5.76 6.63 14.61
C MET A 79 -5.68 8.14 14.84
N ALA A 80 -6.75 8.72 15.38
CA ALA A 80 -6.76 10.11 15.80
C ALA A 80 -6.10 10.25 17.18
N LEU A 81 -5.09 11.11 17.25
CA LEU A 81 -4.33 11.45 18.44
C LEU A 81 -4.62 12.92 18.76
N PRO A 82 -5.49 13.21 19.74
CA PRO A 82 -5.77 14.58 20.15
C PRO A 82 -4.53 15.16 20.84
N VAL A 83 -3.99 16.24 20.27
CA VAL A 83 -2.82 16.97 20.79
C VAL A 83 -3.23 18.44 20.92
N TYR A 84 -3.42 18.89 22.17
CA TYR A 84 -4.01 20.19 22.48
C TYR A 84 -5.40 20.38 21.84
N SER A 85 -5.57 21.39 20.99
CA SER A 85 -6.81 21.70 20.27
C SER A 85 -6.89 21.06 18.88
N GLU A 86 -5.91 20.25 18.48
CA GLU A 86 -5.81 19.68 17.14
C GLU A 86 -5.75 18.16 17.18
N ASN A 87 -6.38 17.51 16.20
CA ASN A 87 -6.23 16.07 16.00
C ASN A 87 -5.08 15.82 15.03
N HIS A 88 -4.15 14.96 15.44
CA HIS A 88 -3.17 14.36 14.55
C HIS A 88 -3.62 12.96 14.16
N TYR A 89 -3.21 12.47 12.99
CA TYR A 89 -3.59 11.18 12.46
C TYR A 89 -2.36 10.32 12.21
N GLN A 90 -2.42 9.09 12.69
CA GLN A 90 -1.43 8.06 12.38
C GLN A 90 -2.10 6.96 11.57
N LEU A 91 -1.58 6.70 10.37
CA LEU A 91 -2.14 5.70 9.45
C LEU A 91 -1.48 4.34 9.69
N ALA A 92 -2.29 3.29 9.77
CA ALA A 92 -1.83 1.91 9.85
C ALA A 92 -2.39 1.11 8.67
N ILE A 93 -1.49 0.50 7.89
CA ILE A 93 -1.79 -0.35 6.75
C ILE A 93 -1.40 -1.79 7.09
N TYR A 94 -2.29 -2.74 6.87
CA TYR A 94 -2.01 -4.15 7.16
C TYR A 94 -2.90 -5.09 6.35
N LEU A 95 -2.48 -6.36 6.25
CA LEU A 95 -3.35 -7.42 5.77
C LEU A 95 -4.10 -8.03 6.96
N ASN A 96 -5.39 -8.29 6.81
CA ASN A 96 -6.22 -8.85 7.87
C ASN A 96 -5.59 -10.14 8.40
N GLY A 97 -5.60 -10.37 9.73
CA GLY A 97 -4.97 -11.54 10.36
C GLY A 97 -3.44 -11.59 10.30
N SER A 98 -2.76 -10.52 9.88
CA SER A 98 -1.30 -10.42 10.00
C SER A 98 -0.86 -10.21 11.46
N PRO A 99 0.28 -10.77 11.89
CA PRO A 99 0.86 -10.49 13.20
C PRO A 99 1.11 -8.98 13.42
N PRO A 100 1.11 -8.50 14.68
CA PRO A 100 1.31 -7.06 14.99
C PRO A 100 2.59 -6.46 14.39
N LEU A 101 3.66 -7.26 14.27
CA LEU A 101 4.94 -6.84 13.70
C LEU A 101 4.90 -6.57 12.18
N MET A 102 3.81 -6.92 11.51
CA MET A 102 3.59 -6.65 10.08
C MET A 102 2.63 -5.48 9.85
N LEU A 103 2.25 -4.75 10.92
CA LEU A 103 1.55 -3.48 10.80
C LEU A 103 2.51 -2.44 10.23
N HIS A 104 2.13 -1.86 9.10
CA HIS A 104 2.88 -0.77 8.50
C HIS A 104 2.31 0.55 8.98
N ILE A 105 3.01 1.15 9.95
CA ILE A 105 2.60 2.39 10.60
C ILE A 105 3.34 3.54 9.92
N LEU A 106 2.57 4.53 9.46
CA LEU A 106 3.10 5.75 8.87
C LEU A 106 3.31 6.82 9.95
N ASP A 107 4.07 7.86 9.60
CA ASP A 107 4.32 8.96 10.51
C ASP A 107 3.04 9.70 10.90
N LEU A 108 3.13 10.36 12.05
CA LEU A 108 2.09 11.22 12.56
C LEU A 108 1.93 12.45 11.66
N ARG A 109 0.70 12.73 11.23
CA ARG A 109 0.39 13.88 10.35
C ARG A 109 -0.71 14.72 10.97
N ARG A 110 -0.71 16.03 10.68
CA ARG A 110 -1.81 16.93 11.12
C ARG A 110 -3.11 16.65 10.39
N GLU A 111 -3.00 16.20 9.14
CA GLU A 111 -4.14 15.83 8.31
C GLU A 111 -3.81 14.60 7.45
N ILE A 112 -4.85 13.97 6.91
CA ILE A 112 -4.70 12.86 5.97
C ILE A 112 -4.63 13.46 4.57
N GLU A 113 -3.42 13.62 4.05
CA GLU A 113 -3.15 14.19 2.73
C GLU A 113 -3.73 13.31 1.60
N SER A 114 -3.96 13.90 0.43
CA SER A 114 -4.42 13.15 -0.76
C SER A 114 -3.36 12.21 -1.33
N GLN A 115 -2.09 12.43 -0.99
CA GLN A 115 -0.96 11.60 -1.38
C GLN A 115 -0.04 11.43 -0.18
N VAL A 116 0.14 10.18 0.24
CA VAL A 116 0.88 9.87 1.47
C VAL A 116 2.10 9.00 1.12
N PRO A 117 3.34 9.47 1.38
CA PRO A 117 4.51 8.62 1.35
C PRO A 117 4.34 7.45 2.31
N PHE A 118 4.46 6.22 1.80
CA PHE A 118 4.24 5.03 2.61
C PHE A 118 5.47 4.12 2.69
N LEU A 119 6.61 4.47 2.11
CA LEU A 119 7.82 3.64 2.18
C LEU A 119 8.97 4.21 3.00
N GLU A 120 8.89 5.46 3.46
CA GLU A 120 9.96 6.16 4.19
C GLU A 120 10.44 5.38 5.43
N HIS A 121 9.51 4.70 6.11
CA HIS A 121 9.80 3.87 7.29
C HIS A 121 9.45 2.39 7.12
N SER A 122 9.24 1.92 5.89
CA SER A 122 8.89 0.51 5.66
C SER A 122 10.03 -0.42 6.05
N SER A 123 9.71 -1.45 6.83
CA SER A 123 10.63 -2.52 7.22
C SER A 123 10.83 -3.56 6.12
N PHE A 124 9.96 -3.60 5.10
CA PHE A 124 9.90 -4.66 4.10
C PHE A 124 10.28 -4.20 2.69
N LEU A 125 10.06 -2.93 2.35
CA LEU A 125 10.34 -2.37 1.02
C LEU A 125 11.04 -1.02 1.15
N ALA A 126 12.06 -0.78 0.32
CA ALA A 126 12.72 0.51 0.20
C ALA A 126 12.55 1.06 -1.22
N PRO A 127 12.34 2.37 -1.40
CA PRO A 127 12.43 2.99 -2.72
C PRO A 127 13.87 2.90 -3.26
N ALA A 128 14.03 3.02 -4.57
CA ALA A 128 15.35 3.26 -5.17
C ALA A 128 15.74 4.75 -4.97
N GLU A 129 16.99 5.09 -5.25
CA GLU A 129 17.40 6.51 -5.32
C GLU A 129 16.57 7.24 -6.39
N ASP A 130 16.29 8.52 -6.16
CA ASP A 130 15.47 9.38 -7.04
C ASP A 130 14.09 8.79 -7.38
N THR A 131 13.51 8.05 -6.43
CA THR A 131 12.19 7.44 -6.57
C THR A 131 11.25 7.92 -5.49
N GLU A 132 10.12 8.50 -5.90
CA GLU A 132 9.03 8.85 -5.00
C GLU A 132 7.97 7.75 -5.03
N VAL A 133 7.47 7.36 -3.85
CA VAL A 133 6.44 6.31 -3.73
C VAL A 133 5.33 6.77 -2.81
N VAL A 134 4.15 6.98 -3.38
CA VAL A 134 3.01 7.56 -2.66
C VAL A 134 1.78 6.67 -2.78
N TRP A 135 0.97 6.70 -1.74
CA TRP A 135 -0.40 6.19 -1.75
C TRP A 135 -1.34 7.36 -2.04
N LYS A 136 -2.07 7.28 -3.15
CA LYS A 136 -3.13 8.22 -3.51
C LYS A 136 -4.42 7.83 -2.80
N ILE A 137 -4.89 8.74 -1.96
CA ILE A 137 -6.11 8.61 -1.16
C ILE A 137 -7.20 9.44 -1.82
N SER A 138 -8.30 8.81 -2.21
CA SER A 138 -9.48 9.50 -2.71
C SER A 138 -10.13 10.33 -1.60
N GLU A 139 -10.95 11.31 -1.98
CA GLU A 139 -11.66 12.13 -1.01
C GLU A 139 -12.62 11.30 -0.13
N GLU A 140 -13.25 10.27 -0.70
CA GLU A 140 -14.15 9.38 0.03
C GLU A 140 -13.39 8.52 1.05
N GLU A 141 -12.28 7.91 0.65
CA GLU A 141 -11.39 7.17 1.56
C GLU A 141 -10.90 8.08 2.70
N ARG A 142 -10.51 9.31 2.38
CA ARG A 142 -10.08 10.30 3.38
C ARG A 142 -11.20 10.61 4.38
N LYS A 143 -12.42 10.87 3.92
CA LYS A 143 -13.58 11.12 4.79
C LYS A 143 -13.84 9.95 5.74
N GLN A 144 -13.76 8.71 5.23
CA GLN A 144 -13.94 7.51 6.03
C GLN A 144 -12.84 7.35 7.08
N LEU A 145 -11.57 7.57 6.71
CA LEU A 145 -10.44 7.49 7.64
C LEU A 145 -10.53 8.54 8.74
N VAL A 146 -10.85 9.80 8.41
CA VAL A 146 -11.03 10.88 9.39
C VAL A 146 -12.18 10.55 10.35
N ALA A 147 -13.25 9.91 9.85
CA ALA A 147 -14.36 9.42 10.68
C ALA A 147 -14.01 8.17 11.52
N GLY A 148 -12.76 7.71 11.49
CA GLY A 148 -12.29 6.54 12.25
C GLY A 148 -12.74 5.18 11.68
N LYS A 149 -13.29 5.15 10.46
CA LYS A 149 -13.70 3.91 9.79
C LYS A 149 -12.49 3.15 9.25
N TYR A 150 -12.66 1.85 9.08
CA TYR A 150 -11.69 1.01 8.37
C TYR A 150 -11.95 1.08 6.87
N LEU A 151 -10.90 1.33 6.10
CA LEU A 151 -10.90 0.99 4.68
C LEU A 151 -10.55 -0.49 4.56
N ALA A 152 -11.29 -1.19 3.71
CA ALA A 152 -11.14 -2.61 3.49
C ALA A 152 -11.17 -2.90 1.99
N PHE A 153 -10.19 -3.64 1.48
CA PHE A 153 -10.10 -3.99 0.06
C PHE A 153 -9.61 -5.43 -0.16
N GLY A 154 -10.21 -6.12 -1.13
CA GLY A 154 -10.02 -7.55 -1.35
C GLY A 154 -11.08 -8.39 -0.61
N GLU A 155 -11.54 -9.46 -1.25
CA GLU A 155 -12.64 -10.31 -0.77
C GLU A 155 -12.35 -10.96 0.59
N VAL A 156 -13.43 -11.12 1.36
CA VAL A 156 -13.48 -11.91 2.58
C VAL A 156 -14.31 -13.14 2.24
N ASP A 157 -13.68 -14.18 1.70
CA ASP A 157 -14.26 -15.51 1.89
C ASP A 157 -13.83 -15.97 3.29
N GLN A 158 -14.67 -15.67 4.27
CA GLN A 158 -14.79 -16.55 5.43
C GLN A 158 -16.21 -17.10 5.43
N PRO A 159 -16.40 -18.43 5.49
CA PRO A 159 -17.71 -19.01 5.61
C PRO A 159 -18.36 -18.50 6.89
N SER A 160 -19.61 -18.07 6.78
CA SER A 160 -20.50 -17.82 7.91
C SER A 160 -20.48 -19.05 8.81
N VAL A 161 -19.92 -18.93 10.00
CA VAL A 161 -20.17 -19.89 11.08
C VAL A 161 -21.43 -19.41 11.79
N PRO A 162 -22.59 -20.08 11.62
CA PRO A 162 -23.71 -19.85 12.51
C PRO A 162 -23.34 -20.40 13.90
N GLY A 163 -23.44 -19.54 14.91
CA GLY A 163 -23.49 -19.96 16.32
C GLY A 163 -24.89 -20.38 16.73
#